data_AF-A0A0B2UWQ8-F1
#
_entry.id   AF-A0A0B2UWQ8-F1
#
_cell.length_a   1.000
_cell.length_b   1.000
_cell.length_c   1.000
_cell.angle_alpha   90.00
_cell.angle_beta   90.00
_cell.angle_gamma   90.00
#
_symmetry.space_group_name_H-M   'P 1'
#
loop_
_entity.id
_entity.type
_entity.pdbx_description
1 polymer ?
#
loop_
_entity_poly.entity_id
_entity_poly.type
_entity_poly.pdbx_seq_one_letter_code
_entity_poly.pdbx_strand_id
1 'polypeptide(L)'
;MSGFAKILKGVVKFRHGPRGPALKKLQDIKKHGHHATAVLFACMDARMTPLSFTQTEAGDMYIVRNGGNMIPSATHFGACGDEMLVATEPAALDLTLKQGGLKHAIVCGHSNCKAMNALYQMHLHPKKFDESSPLHHWVRKHGYVSLHKLEQRLKEGASCRLVFAENDRHQSFKALIDPENELDVEDKLSQINTLQQMANITTHGFLAEILKTKQADLHAFWFQVENAEMHIFSKKQHRFVIINEKTVDELLDEISTGLGTLVRACGDEMLVATEPAALDLTLKQGGLKHAIVCGHSNCKAMNALYQMHLHPKKFDESSPLHHWVRKHGYVSLHKLEQRLKEGASCRLVFAENDRHQSFKALIDPENELDVEDKLSQINTLQQMANITTHGFLAEILKTKQADLHAFWFQVENAEMHIFSKKQHRFVIINEKTVDELLDEVEHHKA
;
A
#
# COMPACT_ATOMS: atom_id res chain seq x y z
N MET A 1 -24.34 -15.23 -5.35
CA MET A 1 -23.60 -14.24 -6.18
C MET A 1 -22.12 -14.47 -5.95
N SER A 2 -21.31 -14.58 -7.01
CA SER A 2 -19.85 -14.74 -6.84
C SER A 2 -19.24 -13.49 -6.18
N GLY A 3 -18.10 -13.65 -5.50
CA GLY A 3 -17.40 -12.53 -4.86
C GLY A 3 -17.07 -11.41 -5.85
N PHE A 4 -16.66 -11.76 -7.07
CA PHE A 4 -16.36 -10.80 -8.12
C PHE A 4 -17.61 -10.11 -8.67
N ALA A 5 -18.73 -10.83 -8.78
CA ALA A 5 -19.99 -10.19 -9.17
C ALA A 5 -20.45 -9.11 -8.18
N LYS A 6 -20.16 -9.29 -6.88
CA LYS A 6 -20.37 -8.24 -5.87
C LYS A 6 -19.51 -7.00 -6.12
N ILE A 7 -18.28 -7.17 -6.63
CA ILE A 7 -17.36 -6.07 -6.97
C ILE A 7 -17.90 -5.28 -8.17
N LEU A 8 -18.17 -5.93 -9.31
CA LEU A 8 -18.65 -5.26 -10.52
C LEU A 8 -20.01 -4.58 -10.30
N LYS A 9 -20.96 -5.25 -9.65
CA LYS A 9 -22.24 -4.64 -9.29
C LYS A 9 -22.07 -3.53 -8.25
N GLY A 10 -21.06 -3.61 -7.39
CA GLY A 10 -20.67 -2.54 -6.47
C GLY A 10 -20.22 -1.28 -7.20
N VAL A 11 -19.46 -1.41 -8.29
CA VAL A 11 -19.06 -0.28 -9.15
C VAL A 11 -20.30 0.36 -9.81
N VAL A 12 -21.24 -0.44 -10.31
CA VAL A 12 -22.51 0.09 -10.85
C VAL A 12 -23.35 0.79 -9.77
N LYS A 13 -23.37 0.27 -8.54
CA LYS A 13 -24.03 0.94 -7.41
C LYS A 13 -23.34 2.26 -7.05
N PHE A 14 -22.01 2.30 -7.08
CA PHE A 14 -21.24 3.53 -6.85
C PHE A 14 -21.69 4.62 -7.83
N ARG A 15 -21.85 4.28 -9.12
CA ARG A 15 -22.30 5.21 -10.17
C ARG A 15 -23.65 5.87 -9.91
N HIS A 16 -24.61 5.14 -9.31
CA HIS A 16 -25.97 5.64 -9.06
C HIS A 16 -26.14 6.33 -7.71
N GLY A 17 -25.30 6.01 -6.72
CA GLY A 17 -25.42 6.55 -5.37
C GLY A 17 -24.28 7.53 -5.06
N PRO A 18 -23.19 7.05 -4.44
CA PRO A 18 -22.14 7.90 -3.88
C PRO A 18 -21.25 8.63 -4.91
N ARG A 19 -21.35 8.34 -6.22
CA ARG A 19 -20.49 8.98 -7.24
C ARG A 19 -20.64 10.50 -7.29
N GLY A 20 -21.85 11.04 -7.15
CA GLY A 20 -22.07 12.50 -7.25
C GLY A 20 -21.23 13.29 -6.23
N PRO A 21 -21.38 13.01 -4.92
CA PRO A 21 -20.54 13.61 -3.88
C PRO A 21 -19.04 13.32 -4.07
N ALA A 22 -18.67 12.08 -4.40
CA ALA A 22 -17.27 11.70 -4.62
C ALA A 22 -16.63 12.48 -5.78
N LEU A 23 -17.34 12.58 -6.91
CA LEU A 23 -16.91 13.34 -8.08
C LEU A 23 -16.70 14.81 -7.75
N LYS A 24 -17.64 15.42 -7.01
CA LYS A 24 -17.49 16.82 -6.56
C LYS A 24 -16.21 16.98 -5.73
N LYS A 25 -15.96 16.08 -4.79
CA LYS A 25 -14.74 16.12 -3.97
C LYS A 25 -13.47 15.98 -4.81
N LEU A 26 -13.43 15.03 -5.75
CA LEU A 26 -12.28 14.84 -6.64
C LEU A 26 -12.05 16.08 -7.54
N GLN A 27 -13.11 16.73 -8.01
CA GLN A 27 -13.02 17.98 -8.77
C GLN A 27 -12.51 19.14 -7.91
N ASP A 28 -12.93 19.23 -6.64
CA ASP A 28 -12.46 20.25 -5.70
C ASP A 28 -10.96 20.05 -5.39
N ILE A 29 -10.52 18.80 -5.17
CA ILE A 29 -9.11 18.44 -5.01
C ILE A 29 -8.29 18.84 -6.24
N LYS A 30 -8.77 18.53 -7.44
CA LYS A 30 -8.08 18.91 -8.69
C LYS A 30 -7.93 20.43 -8.82
N LYS A 31 -8.96 21.20 -8.44
CA LYS A 31 -8.97 22.68 -8.56
C LYS A 31 -8.13 23.37 -7.48
N HIS A 32 -8.15 22.87 -6.25
CA HIS A 32 -7.60 23.57 -5.09
C HIS A 32 -6.37 22.90 -4.47
N GLY A 33 -5.96 21.74 -5.02
CA GLY A 33 -4.99 20.84 -4.41
C GLY A 33 -5.63 20.00 -3.29
N HIS A 34 -5.02 18.89 -2.94
CA HIS A 34 -5.48 18.10 -1.79
C HIS A 34 -5.12 18.77 -0.46
N HIS A 35 -5.76 18.33 0.61
CA HIS A 35 -5.44 18.72 1.99
C HIS A 35 -4.86 17.56 2.79
N ALA A 36 -4.26 16.56 2.12
CA ALA A 36 -3.72 15.41 2.82
C ALA A 36 -2.75 15.86 3.91
N THR A 37 -2.93 15.31 5.10
CA THR A 37 -2.11 15.64 6.28
C THR A 37 -1.22 14.49 6.70
N ALA A 38 -1.59 13.26 6.30
CA ALA A 38 -0.96 12.04 6.77
C ALA A 38 -0.69 11.02 5.67
N VAL A 39 0.34 10.20 5.89
CA VAL A 39 0.49 8.89 5.26
C VAL A 39 0.25 7.81 6.32
N LEU A 40 -0.54 6.78 5.98
CA LEU A 40 -0.91 5.69 6.87
C LEU A 40 -0.45 4.34 6.29
N PHE A 41 0.37 3.63 7.04
CA PHE A 41 0.82 2.27 6.73
C PHE A 41 -0.02 1.27 7.50
N ALA A 42 -0.85 0.49 6.80
CA ALA A 42 -1.75 -0.48 7.42
C ALA A 42 -1.52 -1.91 6.92
N CYS A 43 -2.08 -2.87 7.64
CA CYS A 43 -2.11 -4.24 7.16
C CYS A 43 -3.07 -4.35 5.96
N MET A 44 -2.75 -5.23 5.01
CA MET A 44 -3.61 -5.58 3.88
C MET A 44 -4.84 -6.43 4.26
N ASP A 45 -4.99 -6.80 5.54
CA ASP A 45 -6.14 -7.55 6.06
C ASP A 45 -7.47 -6.90 5.63
N ALA A 46 -8.40 -7.69 5.11
CA ALA A 46 -9.66 -7.19 4.54
C ALA A 46 -10.54 -6.45 5.56
N ARG A 47 -10.31 -6.63 6.86
CA ARG A 47 -11.02 -5.93 7.95
C ARG A 47 -10.44 -4.55 8.24
N MET A 48 -9.20 -4.29 7.78
CA MET A 48 -8.56 -2.98 7.93
C MET A 48 -9.06 -2.03 6.86
N THR A 49 -9.95 -1.11 7.26
CA THR A 49 -10.54 -0.09 6.40
C THR A 49 -10.24 1.32 6.95
N PRO A 50 -9.02 1.85 6.75
CA PRO A 50 -8.59 3.11 7.37
C PRO A 50 -9.57 4.26 7.24
N LEU A 51 -9.98 4.57 6.01
CA LEU A 51 -10.93 5.65 5.72
C LEU A 51 -12.26 5.50 6.50
N SER A 52 -12.72 4.26 6.73
CA SER A 52 -13.98 4.02 7.43
C SER A 52 -13.87 4.25 8.93
N PHE A 53 -12.79 3.82 9.60
CA PHE A 53 -12.69 4.02 11.05
C PHE A 53 -12.13 5.40 11.43
N THR A 54 -11.40 6.08 10.54
CA THR A 54 -10.97 7.47 10.75
C THR A 54 -12.00 8.49 10.29
N GLN A 55 -13.08 8.05 9.62
CA GLN A 55 -14.06 8.92 8.97
C GLN A 55 -13.40 9.97 8.06
N THR A 56 -12.27 9.59 7.45
CA THR A 56 -11.58 10.43 6.47
C THR A 56 -12.03 10.04 5.08
N GLU A 57 -12.03 11.02 4.20
CA GLU A 57 -12.53 10.90 2.85
C GLU A 57 -11.37 10.88 1.85
N ALA A 58 -11.70 10.73 0.57
CA ALA A 58 -10.70 10.72 -0.47
C ALA A 58 -9.86 12.01 -0.47
N GLY A 59 -8.54 11.87 -0.52
CA GLY A 59 -7.58 13.00 -0.52
C GLY A 59 -7.17 13.53 0.87
N ASP A 60 -7.66 12.97 1.97
CA ASP A 60 -7.28 13.39 3.33
C ASP A 60 -6.00 12.71 3.84
N MET A 61 -5.66 11.54 3.29
CA MET A 61 -4.44 10.80 3.62
C MET A 61 -3.99 9.86 2.49
N TYR A 62 -2.72 9.52 2.51
CA TYR A 62 -2.16 8.43 1.69
C TYR A 62 -2.21 7.11 2.46
N ILE A 63 -2.41 6.00 1.78
CA ILE A 63 -2.51 4.70 2.44
C ILE A 63 -1.61 3.67 1.73
N VAL A 64 -0.65 3.12 2.47
CA VAL A 64 0.20 2.02 2.02
C VAL A 64 -0.23 0.76 2.77
N ARG A 65 -0.39 -0.36 2.06
CA ARG A 65 -0.85 -1.62 2.68
C ARG A 65 0.02 -2.80 2.31
N ASN A 66 0.46 -3.53 3.32
CA ASN A 66 1.23 -4.77 3.15
C ASN A 66 0.91 -5.81 4.22
N GLY A 67 1.56 -6.97 4.14
CA GLY A 67 1.44 -8.01 5.15
C GLY A 67 2.05 -7.55 6.48
N GLY A 68 1.20 -7.22 7.46
CA GLY A 68 1.64 -6.88 8.81
C GLY A 68 2.10 -5.44 9.02
N ASN A 69 1.66 -4.48 8.18
CA ASN A 69 1.97 -3.04 8.31
C ASN A 69 3.47 -2.73 8.50
N MET A 70 4.30 -3.50 7.81
CA MET A 70 5.75 -3.49 7.91
C MET A 70 6.34 -2.27 7.21
N ILE A 71 7.36 -1.67 7.81
CA ILE A 71 8.20 -0.66 7.16
C ILE A 71 9.63 -1.11 7.43
N PRO A 72 10.28 -1.80 6.48
CA PRO A 72 11.60 -2.35 6.74
C PRO A 72 12.63 -1.27 7.10
N SER A 73 13.49 -1.56 8.08
CA SER A 73 14.63 -0.69 8.45
C SER A 73 15.53 -0.41 7.25
N ALA A 74 16.10 0.80 7.16
CA ALA A 74 17.00 1.25 6.11
C ALA A 74 18.24 0.33 5.95
N THR A 75 18.64 -0.33 7.03
CA THR A 75 19.74 -1.31 7.03
C THR A 75 19.50 -2.49 6.08
N HIS A 76 18.23 -2.78 5.74
CA HIS A 76 17.87 -3.82 4.78
C HIS A 76 17.95 -3.38 3.32
N PHE A 77 18.14 -2.08 3.04
CA PHE A 77 18.11 -1.50 1.71
C PHE A 77 19.48 -0.99 1.22
N GLY A 78 20.44 -0.79 2.13
CA GLY A 78 21.73 -0.15 1.83
C GLY A 78 21.70 1.36 2.10
N ALA A 79 22.79 2.06 1.79
CA ALA A 79 22.81 3.52 1.89
C ALA A 79 21.87 4.14 0.85
N CYS A 80 21.34 5.34 1.13
CA CYS A 80 20.52 6.07 0.16
C CYS A 80 21.32 6.27 -1.15
N GLY A 81 20.79 5.82 -2.28
CA GLY A 81 21.45 5.89 -3.60
C GLY A 81 22.00 4.57 -4.14
N ASP A 82 22.11 3.52 -3.31
CA ASP A 82 22.45 2.19 -3.81
C ASP A 82 21.21 1.53 -4.42
N GLU A 83 21.24 1.27 -5.74
CA GLU A 83 20.12 0.68 -6.52
C GLU A 83 19.74 -0.78 -6.09
N MET A 84 20.39 -1.31 -5.06
CA MET A 84 20.32 -2.74 -4.70
C MET A 84 18.92 -3.18 -4.28
N LEU A 85 18.17 -2.40 -3.48
CA LEU A 85 16.82 -2.78 -3.07
C LEU A 85 15.91 -1.56 -2.96
N VAL A 86 15.00 -1.44 -3.92
CA VAL A 86 14.03 -0.35 -3.99
C VAL A 86 12.65 -0.90 -3.63
N ALA A 87 12.05 -0.38 -2.57
CA ALA A 87 10.79 -0.89 -2.01
C ALA A 87 9.71 0.19 -1.94
N THR A 88 8.46 -0.26 -1.83
CA THR A 88 7.27 0.60 -1.85
C THR A 88 7.24 1.56 -0.67
N GLU A 89 7.62 1.10 0.52
CA GLU A 89 7.51 1.87 1.76
C GLU A 89 8.46 3.08 1.81
N PRO A 90 9.77 2.95 1.56
CA PRO A 90 10.64 4.12 1.48
C PRO A 90 10.29 5.05 0.32
N ALA A 91 9.79 4.53 -0.82
CA ALA A 91 9.30 5.35 -1.93
C ALA A 91 8.05 6.15 -1.55
N ALA A 92 7.13 5.55 -0.78
CA ALA A 92 5.97 6.23 -0.25
C ALA A 92 6.36 7.32 0.74
N LEU A 93 7.26 7.02 1.69
CA LEU A 93 7.77 8.00 2.64
C LEU A 93 8.46 9.18 1.93
N ASP A 94 9.24 8.93 0.89
CA ASP A 94 9.87 9.98 0.07
C ASP A 94 8.81 10.84 -0.64
N LEU A 95 7.85 10.20 -1.32
CA LEU A 95 6.75 10.90 -2.00
C LEU A 95 5.91 11.76 -1.04
N THR A 96 5.59 11.25 0.15
CA THR A 96 4.63 11.90 1.04
C THR A 96 5.29 12.88 2.00
N LEU A 97 6.39 12.49 2.64
CA LEU A 97 7.04 13.34 3.65
C LEU A 97 8.04 14.30 3.00
N LYS A 98 9.03 13.78 2.26
CA LYS A 98 10.12 14.61 1.70
C LYS A 98 9.63 15.49 0.55
N GLN A 99 8.93 14.90 -0.42
CA GLN A 99 8.43 15.64 -1.59
C GLN A 99 7.06 16.28 -1.33
N GLY A 100 6.18 15.57 -0.62
CA GLY A 100 4.81 15.99 -0.36
C GLY A 100 4.65 16.95 0.83
N GLY A 101 5.62 16.99 1.76
CA GLY A 101 5.56 17.85 2.94
C GLY A 101 4.45 17.48 3.93
N LEU A 102 4.01 16.21 3.95
CA LEU A 102 3.03 15.76 4.94
C LEU A 102 3.59 15.82 6.36
N LYS A 103 2.71 16.08 7.32
CA LYS A 103 3.07 16.33 8.72
C LYS A 103 2.99 15.07 9.59
N HIS A 104 2.26 14.05 9.15
CA HIS A 104 2.02 12.86 9.94
C HIS A 104 2.37 11.61 9.14
N ALA A 105 3.11 10.69 9.76
CA ALA A 105 3.21 9.31 9.31
C ALA A 105 2.66 8.40 10.40
N ILE A 106 1.68 7.56 10.03
CA ILE A 106 0.95 6.69 10.95
C ILE A 106 1.26 5.24 10.58
N VAL A 107 1.71 4.44 11.55
CA VAL A 107 1.74 2.97 11.41
C VAL A 107 0.55 2.39 12.13
N CYS A 108 -0.30 1.66 11.42
CA CYS A 108 -1.55 1.10 11.95
C CYS A 108 -1.50 -0.43 11.93
N GLY A 109 -1.30 -1.02 13.11
CA GLY A 109 -1.47 -2.47 13.31
C GLY A 109 -2.86 -2.84 13.80
N HIS A 110 -3.08 -4.12 14.07
CA HIS A 110 -4.39 -4.58 14.52
C HIS A 110 -4.35 -5.93 15.24
N SER A 111 -5.37 -6.23 16.04
CA SER A 111 -5.55 -7.55 16.65
C SER A 111 -5.82 -8.62 15.60
N ASN A 112 -5.47 -9.86 15.94
CA ASN A 112 -5.65 -11.05 15.11
C ASN A 112 -5.03 -10.87 13.71
N CYS A 113 -3.80 -10.35 13.67
CA CYS A 113 -3.07 -10.10 12.45
C CYS A 113 -2.48 -11.40 11.88
N LYS A 114 -3.00 -11.86 10.74
CA LYS A 114 -2.54 -13.12 10.10
C LYS A 114 -1.02 -13.16 9.83
N ALA A 115 -0.42 -12.02 9.49
CA ALA A 115 1.02 -11.93 9.27
C ALA A 115 1.81 -12.12 10.58
N MET A 116 1.35 -11.54 11.68
CA MET A 116 1.98 -11.69 13.00
C MET A 116 1.75 -13.10 13.57
N ASN A 117 0.56 -13.66 13.36
CA ASN A 117 0.26 -15.04 13.73
C ASN A 117 1.20 -16.00 12.98
N ALA A 118 1.38 -15.82 11.66
CA ALA A 118 2.33 -16.62 10.88
C ALA A 118 3.76 -16.51 11.41
N LEU A 119 4.21 -15.29 11.72
CA LEU A 119 5.53 -15.03 12.32
C LEU A 119 5.72 -15.77 13.64
N TYR A 120 4.75 -15.65 14.56
CA TYR A 120 4.81 -16.30 15.87
C TYR A 120 4.76 -17.83 15.76
N GLN A 121 3.90 -18.36 14.89
CA GLN A 121 3.80 -19.81 14.65
C GLN A 121 5.08 -20.39 14.05
N MET A 122 5.76 -19.66 13.15
CA MET A 122 7.08 -20.06 12.65
C MET A 122 8.16 -19.99 13.73
N HIS A 123 8.05 -19.04 14.67
CA HIS A 123 8.96 -18.96 15.81
C HIS A 123 8.80 -20.17 16.74
N LEU A 124 7.56 -20.56 17.08
CA LEU A 124 7.28 -21.75 17.89
C LEU A 124 7.62 -23.06 17.16
N HIS A 125 7.44 -23.08 15.84
CA HIS A 125 7.65 -24.27 15.02
C HIS A 125 8.50 -23.93 13.79
N PRO A 126 9.84 -23.84 13.91
CA PRO A 126 10.72 -23.44 12.81
C PRO A 126 10.59 -24.31 11.55
N LYS A 127 10.15 -25.58 11.70
CA LYS A 127 9.88 -26.50 10.59
C LYS A 127 8.65 -26.12 9.74
N LYS A 128 7.79 -25.20 10.19
CA LYS A 128 6.66 -24.67 9.42
C LYS A 128 7.06 -23.57 8.43
N PHE A 129 8.34 -23.15 8.44
CA PHE A 129 8.85 -22.21 7.44
C PHE A 129 8.73 -22.84 6.03
N ASP A 130 8.27 -22.05 5.07
CA ASP A 130 8.09 -22.45 3.67
C ASP A 130 9.01 -21.56 2.84
N GLU A 131 10.08 -22.15 2.31
CA GLU A 131 11.08 -21.44 1.52
C GLU A 131 10.48 -20.83 0.24
N SER A 132 9.36 -21.36 -0.23
CA SER A 132 8.61 -20.86 -1.40
C SER A 132 7.56 -19.81 -1.06
N SER A 133 7.43 -19.42 0.21
CA SER A 133 6.46 -18.43 0.68
C SER A 133 7.12 -17.05 0.85
N PRO A 134 6.87 -16.09 -0.07
CA PRO A 134 7.30 -14.72 0.12
C PRO A 134 6.83 -14.11 1.43
N LEU A 135 5.63 -14.46 1.92
CA LEU A 135 5.14 -13.98 3.21
C LEU A 135 6.05 -14.47 4.34
N HIS A 136 6.42 -15.75 4.35
CA HIS A 136 7.28 -16.31 5.40
C HIS A 136 8.65 -15.60 5.44
N HIS A 137 9.26 -15.38 4.28
CA HIS A 137 10.49 -14.58 4.19
C HIS A 137 10.28 -13.14 4.68
N TRP A 138 9.20 -12.50 4.24
CA TRP A 138 8.85 -11.12 4.59
C TRP A 138 8.70 -10.92 6.09
N VAL A 139 7.82 -11.67 6.74
CA VAL A 139 7.54 -11.50 8.17
C VAL A 139 8.71 -11.93 9.03
N ARG A 140 9.44 -12.98 8.63
CA ARG A 140 10.62 -13.45 9.37
C ARG A 140 11.75 -12.43 9.32
N LYS A 141 12.01 -11.83 8.16
CA LYS A 141 13.07 -10.83 8.00
C LYS A 141 12.72 -9.53 8.72
N HIS A 142 11.51 -9.00 8.49
CA HIS A 142 11.14 -7.66 8.97
C HIS A 142 10.49 -7.63 10.35
N GLY A 143 10.06 -8.79 10.86
CA GLY A 143 9.52 -8.96 12.22
C GLY A 143 10.53 -9.55 13.21
N TYR A 144 11.77 -9.81 12.81
CA TYR A 144 12.80 -10.41 13.69
C TYR A 144 12.99 -9.61 14.98
N VAL A 145 13.17 -8.29 14.88
CA VAL A 145 13.36 -7.42 16.05
C VAL A 145 12.10 -7.41 16.93
N SER A 146 10.92 -7.42 16.32
CA SER A 146 9.63 -7.50 17.02
C SER A 146 9.51 -8.79 17.84
N LEU A 147 9.95 -9.92 17.30
CA LEU A 147 9.97 -11.21 18.02
C LEU A 147 10.91 -11.19 19.22
N HIS A 148 12.14 -10.68 19.07
CA HIS A 148 13.09 -10.57 20.20
C HIS A 148 12.55 -9.70 21.33
N LYS A 149 11.85 -8.61 20.97
CA LYS A 149 11.17 -7.75 21.95
C LYS A 149 9.99 -8.47 22.62
N LEU A 150 9.26 -9.31 21.89
CA LEU A 150 8.22 -10.16 22.47
C LEU A 150 8.84 -11.15 23.48
N GLU A 151 9.92 -11.85 23.12
CA GLU A 151 10.63 -12.75 24.02
C GLU A 151 11.07 -12.03 25.30
N GLN A 152 11.62 -10.81 25.16
CA GLN A 152 11.98 -9.96 26.30
C GLN A 152 10.76 -9.65 27.17
N ARG A 153 9.65 -9.19 26.57
CA ARG A 153 8.41 -8.86 27.28
C ARG A 153 7.78 -10.07 27.97
N LEU A 154 7.88 -11.28 27.38
CA LEU A 154 7.40 -12.52 27.99
C LEU A 154 8.29 -12.97 29.15
N LYS A 155 9.61 -12.78 29.04
CA LYS A 155 10.57 -13.13 30.09
C LYS A 155 10.54 -12.17 31.29
N GLU A 156 10.43 -10.87 31.03
CA GLU A 156 10.50 -9.82 32.06
C GLU A 156 9.11 -9.46 32.65
N GLY A 157 8.03 -9.92 32.04
CA GLY A 157 6.66 -9.74 32.55
C GLY A 157 5.98 -8.43 32.14
N ALA A 158 4.76 -8.21 32.67
CA ALA A 158 3.85 -7.15 32.22
C ALA A 158 4.32 -5.71 32.46
N SER A 159 5.16 -5.51 33.46
CA SER A 159 5.74 -4.20 33.77
C SER A 159 7.00 -3.89 32.96
N CYS A 160 7.43 -4.79 32.06
CA CYS A 160 8.60 -4.60 31.20
C CYS A 160 8.40 -3.40 30.27
N ARG A 161 9.33 -2.44 30.32
CA ARG A 161 9.38 -1.31 29.40
C ARG A 161 10.34 -1.62 28.26
N LEU A 162 9.80 -2.05 27.13
CA LEU A 162 10.58 -2.29 25.92
C LEU A 162 11.08 -0.96 25.37
N VAL A 163 12.34 -0.93 24.95
CA VAL A 163 12.99 0.23 24.31
C VAL A 163 12.88 0.11 22.80
N PHE A 164 12.43 1.16 22.14
CA PHE A 164 12.39 1.28 20.68
C PHE A 164 13.37 2.37 20.28
N ALA A 165 14.51 1.95 19.74
CA ALA A 165 15.61 2.82 19.35
C ALA A 165 16.39 2.10 18.24
N GLU A 166 16.43 2.69 17.04
CA GLU A 166 17.27 2.15 15.96
C GLU A 166 18.53 3.00 15.78
N ASN A 167 18.42 4.33 15.59
CA ASN A 167 19.61 5.17 15.28
C ASN A 167 19.62 6.60 15.86
N ASP A 168 18.52 7.13 16.41
CA ASP A 168 18.45 8.48 16.97
C ASP A 168 17.96 8.45 18.43
N ARG A 169 18.77 8.98 19.36
CA ARG A 169 18.40 9.10 20.78
C ARG A 169 17.20 10.03 20.98
N HIS A 170 17.03 11.04 20.12
CA HIS A 170 15.92 11.99 20.20
C HIS A 170 14.58 11.37 19.79
N GLN A 171 14.61 10.28 19.00
CA GLN A 171 13.41 9.54 18.58
C GLN A 171 13.22 8.22 19.34
N SER A 172 14.11 7.90 20.28
CA SER A 172 13.98 6.71 21.10
C SER A 172 12.83 6.85 22.11
N PHE A 173 12.06 5.78 22.28
CA PHE A 173 10.96 5.76 23.25
C PHE A 173 10.87 4.42 23.96
N LYS A 174 10.15 4.41 25.08
CA LYS A 174 9.83 3.21 25.86
C LYS A 174 8.34 2.93 25.80
N ALA A 175 7.97 1.67 25.74
CA ALA A 175 6.57 1.23 25.77
C ALA A 175 6.34 0.08 26.74
N LEU A 176 5.25 0.17 27.49
CA LEU A 176 4.58 -0.93 28.14
C LEU A 176 3.64 -1.57 27.12
N ILE A 177 3.75 -2.89 26.95
CA ILE A 177 2.89 -3.65 26.04
C ILE A 177 1.92 -4.45 26.88
N ASP A 178 0.63 -4.13 26.74
CA ASP A 178 -0.46 -4.80 27.43
C ASP A 178 -0.13 -5.05 28.93
N PRO A 179 -0.01 -3.98 29.74
CA PRO A 179 0.35 -4.10 31.14
C PRO A 179 -0.72 -4.82 31.98
N GLU A 180 -1.97 -4.80 31.53
CA GLU A 180 -3.09 -5.56 32.08
C GLU A 180 -3.00 -7.06 31.73
N ASN A 181 -2.19 -7.40 30.71
CA ASN A 181 -1.88 -8.76 30.26
C ASN A 181 -3.11 -9.54 29.78
N GLU A 182 -4.03 -8.86 29.09
CA GLU A 182 -5.31 -9.40 28.62
C GLU A 182 -5.27 -9.89 27.18
N LEU A 183 -4.30 -9.44 26.38
CA LEU A 183 -4.19 -9.81 24.97
C LEU A 183 -3.60 -11.22 24.78
N ASP A 184 -3.85 -11.83 23.63
CA ASP A 184 -3.10 -13.03 23.24
C ASP A 184 -1.64 -12.68 22.90
N VAL A 185 -0.76 -13.68 22.86
CA VAL A 185 0.67 -13.47 22.62
C VAL A 185 0.92 -12.87 21.23
N GLU A 186 0.15 -13.30 20.24
CA GLU A 186 0.16 -12.78 18.88
C GLU A 186 -0.25 -11.30 18.81
N ASP A 187 -1.19 -10.86 19.65
CA ASP A 187 -1.66 -9.48 19.68
C ASP A 187 -0.68 -8.57 20.41
N LYS A 188 -0.04 -9.07 21.46
CA LYS A 188 1.16 -8.43 22.05
C LYS A 188 2.26 -8.25 21.00
N LEU A 189 2.52 -9.29 20.19
CA LEU A 189 3.47 -9.21 19.08
C LEU A 189 3.03 -8.17 18.05
N SER A 190 1.73 -8.08 17.73
CA SER A 190 1.22 -7.07 16.81
C SER A 190 1.43 -5.64 17.34
N GLN A 191 1.19 -5.37 18.63
CA GLN A 191 1.47 -4.06 19.22
C GLN A 191 2.96 -3.72 19.16
N ILE A 192 3.83 -4.68 19.53
CA ILE A 192 5.29 -4.53 19.45
C ILE A 192 5.71 -4.24 18.02
N ASN A 193 5.15 -4.98 17.06
CA ASN A 193 5.47 -4.81 15.64
C ASN A 193 5.13 -3.39 15.19
N THR A 194 3.91 -2.90 15.45
CA THR A 194 3.51 -1.52 15.09
C THR A 194 4.52 -0.48 15.59
N LEU A 195 4.94 -0.56 16.85
CA LEU A 195 5.92 0.35 17.42
C LEU A 195 7.31 0.18 16.80
N GLN A 196 7.72 -1.05 16.51
CA GLN A 196 8.98 -1.32 15.84
C GLN A 196 9.02 -0.76 14.41
N GLN A 197 7.93 -0.89 13.64
CA GLN A 197 7.86 -0.32 12.30
C GLN A 197 7.83 1.22 12.32
N MET A 198 7.19 1.81 13.34
CA MET A 198 7.30 3.25 13.58
C MET A 198 8.75 3.66 13.88
N ALA A 199 9.48 2.89 14.69
CA ALA A 199 10.90 3.13 14.95
C ALA A 199 11.77 2.94 13.70
N ASN A 200 11.46 1.97 12.84
CA ASN A 200 12.17 1.74 11.58
C ASN A 200 12.11 2.96 10.64
N ILE A 201 11.03 3.74 10.63
CA ILE A 201 10.93 4.96 9.82
C ILE A 201 12.11 5.91 10.11
N THR A 202 12.54 6.00 11.38
CA THR A 202 13.63 6.87 11.84
C THR A 202 14.99 6.51 11.27
N THR A 203 15.13 5.30 10.70
CA THR A 203 16.40 4.83 10.11
C THR A 203 16.64 5.35 8.70
N HIS A 204 15.60 5.85 8.03
CA HIS A 204 15.72 6.37 6.69
C HIS A 204 16.37 7.76 6.70
N GLY A 205 17.66 7.81 6.33
CA GLY A 205 18.46 9.04 6.41
C GLY A 205 17.89 10.24 5.65
N PHE A 206 17.13 10.02 4.57
CA PHE A 206 16.47 11.10 3.82
C PHE A 206 15.34 11.80 4.61
N LEU A 207 14.89 11.22 5.73
CA LEU A 207 13.91 11.81 6.65
C LEU A 207 14.57 12.44 7.89
N ALA A 208 15.88 12.26 8.10
CA ALA A 208 16.53 12.62 9.36
C ALA A 208 16.31 14.10 9.73
N GLU A 209 16.49 15.02 8.79
CA GLU A 209 16.28 16.45 9.04
C GLU A 209 14.80 16.81 9.24
N ILE A 210 13.89 16.18 8.50
CA ILE A 210 12.44 16.38 8.61
C ILE A 210 11.95 16.01 10.02
N LEU A 211 12.41 14.86 10.53
CA LEU A 211 12.06 14.37 11.86
C LEU A 211 12.75 15.19 12.97
N LYS A 212 14.03 15.53 12.80
CA LYS A 212 14.81 16.33 13.76
C LYS A 212 14.24 17.74 13.93
N THR A 213 13.81 18.36 12.83
CA THR A 213 13.22 19.71 12.83
C THR A 213 11.72 19.72 13.08
N LYS A 214 11.10 18.55 13.35
CA LYS A 214 9.67 18.40 13.63
C LYS A 214 8.76 18.95 12.52
N GLN A 215 9.22 18.82 11.27
CA GLN A 215 8.39 19.09 10.10
C GLN A 215 7.36 17.97 9.88
N ALA A 216 7.67 16.75 10.33
CA ALA A 216 6.72 15.65 10.44
C ALA A 216 6.88 14.92 11.78
N ASP A 217 5.80 14.31 12.26
CA ASP A 217 5.78 13.46 13.45
C ASP A 217 5.25 12.05 13.14
N LEU A 218 5.68 11.09 13.96
CA LEU A 218 5.39 9.67 13.81
C LEU A 218 4.39 9.21 14.86
N HIS A 219 3.39 8.46 14.42
CA HIS A 219 2.27 7.97 15.23
C HIS A 219 2.09 6.47 15.03
N ALA A 220 1.70 5.77 16.09
CA ALA A 220 1.37 4.35 16.04
C ALA A 220 -0.08 4.14 16.47
N PHE A 221 -0.88 3.61 15.57
CA PHE A 221 -2.28 3.24 15.80
C PHE A 221 -2.39 1.72 15.91
N TRP A 222 -3.31 1.22 16.72
CA TRP A 222 -3.60 -0.20 16.84
C TRP A 222 -5.09 -0.43 16.92
N PHE A 223 -5.64 -1.13 15.94
CA PHE A 223 -7.08 -1.39 15.83
C PHE A 223 -7.44 -2.74 16.42
N GLN A 224 -8.30 -2.76 17.43
CA GLN A 224 -8.83 -3.98 18.00
C GLN A 224 -10.09 -4.39 17.24
N VAL A 225 -9.99 -5.46 16.46
CA VAL A 225 -11.00 -5.90 15.51
C VAL A 225 -12.27 -6.41 16.21
N GLU A 226 -12.13 -7.06 17.35
CA GLU A 226 -13.21 -7.75 18.07
C GLU A 226 -14.29 -6.78 18.58
N ASN A 227 -13.88 -5.60 19.03
CA ASN A 227 -14.76 -4.54 19.58
C ASN A 227 -14.78 -3.27 18.70
N ALA A 228 -14.00 -3.25 17.61
CA ALA A 228 -13.84 -2.11 16.72
C ALA A 228 -13.28 -0.85 17.40
N GLU A 229 -12.43 -1.02 18.41
CA GLU A 229 -11.79 0.09 19.12
C GLU A 229 -10.46 0.49 18.47
N MET A 230 -10.22 1.79 18.36
CA MET A 230 -8.94 2.33 17.88
C MET A 230 -8.10 2.80 19.06
N HIS A 231 -6.84 2.41 19.08
CA HIS A 231 -5.86 2.88 20.05
C HIS A 231 -4.75 3.68 19.36
N ILE A 232 -4.18 4.65 20.06
CA ILE A 232 -2.95 5.36 19.69
C ILE A 232 -1.90 5.15 20.77
N PHE A 233 -0.64 5.01 20.37
CA PHE A 233 0.47 5.02 21.31
C PHE A 233 0.73 6.43 21.84
N SER A 234 0.51 6.64 23.14
CA SER A 234 0.89 7.89 23.81
C SER A 234 2.34 7.78 24.29
N LYS A 235 3.20 8.69 23.82
CA LYS A 235 4.60 8.83 24.27
C LYS A 235 4.63 9.28 25.73
N LYS A 236 3.66 10.12 26.16
CA LYS A 236 3.50 10.58 27.55
C LYS A 236 3.14 9.43 28.50
N GLN A 237 2.19 8.57 28.11
CA GLN A 237 1.75 7.44 28.93
C GLN A 237 2.59 6.17 28.73
N HIS A 238 3.45 6.13 27.71
CA HIS A 238 4.28 4.97 27.34
C HIS A 238 3.45 3.70 27.02
N ARG A 239 2.22 3.83 26.50
CA ARG A 239 1.36 2.68 26.17
C ARG A 239 0.35 3.06 25.09
N PHE A 240 -0.29 2.04 24.52
CA PHE A 240 -1.49 2.23 23.70
C PHE A 240 -2.66 2.69 24.57
N VAL A 241 -3.33 3.75 24.14
CA VAL A 241 -4.48 4.37 24.80
C VAL A 241 -5.63 4.37 23.80
N ILE A 242 -6.80 3.91 24.24
CA ILE A 242 -8.01 3.95 23.40
C ILE A 242 -8.34 5.40 23.02
N ILE A 243 -8.75 5.62 21.77
CA ILE A 243 -9.24 6.90 21.27
C ILE A 243 -10.76 6.93 21.49
N ASN A 244 -11.22 7.78 22.41
CA ASN A 244 -12.64 7.99 22.67
C ASN A 244 -12.88 9.43 23.18
N GLU A 245 -14.13 9.75 23.53
CA GLU A 245 -14.56 11.07 23.96
C GLU A 245 -13.84 11.57 25.22
N LYS A 246 -13.26 10.67 26.02
CA LYS A 246 -12.55 11.01 27.25
C LYS A 246 -11.04 11.22 27.05
N THR A 247 -10.47 10.63 26.01
CA THR A 247 -9.01 10.63 25.78
C THR A 247 -8.59 11.51 24.61
N VAL A 248 -9.49 11.78 23.65
CA VAL A 248 -9.15 12.46 22.39
C VAL A 248 -8.53 13.85 22.61
N ASP A 249 -9.04 14.65 23.55
CA ASP A 249 -8.52 16.01 23.79
C ASP A 249 -7.08 15.99 24.31
N GLU A 250 -6.77 15.12 25.29
CA GLU A 250 -5.39 14.96 25.80
C GLU A 250 -4.44 14.44 24.71
N LEU A 251 -4.91 13.54 23.86
CA LEU A 251 -4.13 13.00 22.74
C LEU A 251 -3.86 14.08 21.68
N LEU A 252 -4.83 14.95 21.39
CA LEU A 252 -4.66 16.06 20.46
C LEU A 252 -3.67 17.11 20.99
N ASP A 253 -3.68 17.38 22.29
CA ASP A 253 -2.70 18.26 22.94
C ASP A 253 -1.28 17.68 22.83
N GLU A 254 -1.12 16.37 23.06
CA GLU A 254 0.15 15.67 22.90
C GLU A 254 0.69 15.82 21.47
N ILE A 255 -0.14 15.63 20.45
CA ILE A 255 0.25 15.75 19.03
C ILE A 255 0.58 17.20 18.66
N SER A 256 -0.20 18.17 19.13
CA SER A 256 -0.06 19.58 18.77
C SER A 256 1.25 20.20 19.28
N THR A 257 1.74 19.76 20.43
CA THR A 257 3.06 20.19 20.96
C THR A 257 4.25 19.62 20.18
N GLY A 258 4.00 18.68 19.26
CA GLY A 258 5.00 17.95 18.49
C GLY A 258 5.49 18.65 17.22
N LEU A 259 4.73 19.57 16.61
CA LEU A 259 4.96 20.09 15.24
C LEU A 259 5.42 21.56 15.19
N GLY A 260 6.30 21.89 14.22
CA GLY A 260 6.69 23.27 13.87
C GLY A 260 5.83 23.92 12.76
N THR A 261 5.89 25.25 12.62
CA THR A 261 5.25 26.08 11.55
C THR A 261 6.10 26.10 10.25
N LEU A 262 5.63 26.14 8.99
CA LEU A 262 4.41 25.76 8.26
C LEU A 262 4.87 25.69 6.78
N VAL A 263 4.68 24.57 6.07
CA VAL A 263 4.75 24.48 4.59
C VAL A 263 3.50 23.75 4.10
N ARG A 264 3.00 24.13 2.93
CA ARG A 264 1.73 23.67 2.34
C ARG A 264 1.98 22.42 1.47
N ALA A 265 1.28 21.31 1.76
CA ALA A 265 1.39 20.04 1.05
C ALA A 265 0.56 20.03 -0.25
N CYS A 266 1.02 19.28 -1.27
CA CYS A 266 0.35 19.15 -2.59
C CYS A 266 0.32 17.70 -3.10
N GLY A 267 -0.67 17.40 -3.96
CA GLY A 267 -1.67 16.30 -3.95
C GLY A 267 -1.88 14.80 -4.23
N ASP A 268 -3.11 14.39 -4.47
CA ASP A 268 -3.60 13.09 -4.98
C ASP A 268 -3.16 11.76 -4.34
N GLU A 269 -4.17 10.91 -4.10
CA GLU A 269 -4.12 9.64 -3.37
C GLU A 269 -3.18 8.60 -3.97
N MET A 270 -2.50 7.85 -3.09
CA MET A 270 -1.76 6.65 -3.47
C MET A 270 -2.22 5.48 -2.60
N LEU A 271 -2.70 4.42 -3.24
CA LEU A 271 -2.93 3.11 -2.65
C LEU A 271 -1.96 2.13 -3.30
N VAL A 272 -0.95 1.67 -2.56
CA VAL A 272 -0.01 0.67 -3.08
C VAL A 272 -0.06 -0.58 -2.22
N ALA A 273 -0.28 -1.71 -2.88
CA ALA A 273 -0.16 -3.06 -2.32
C ALA A 273 0.24 -4.01 -3.46
N THR A 274 1.50 -3.97 -3.90
CA THR A 274 2.03 -4.92 -4.89
C THR A 274 3.30 -5.56 -4.40
N GLU A 275 3.18 -6.26 -3.28
CA GLU A 275 4.27 -7.05 -2.72
C GLU A 275 3.99 -8.55 -2.92
N PRO A 276 5.02 -9.35 -3.27
CA PRO A 276 4.88 -10.81 -3.37
C PRO A 276 4.31 -11.45 -2.09
N ALA A 277 4.65 -10.90 -0.93
CA ALA A 277 4.12 -11.33 0.37
C ALA A 277 2.60 -11.17 0.46
N ALA A 278 2.06 -10.10 -0.13
CA ALA A 278 0.63 -9.86 -0.17
C ALA A 278 -0.12 -10.87 -1.03
N LEU A 279 0.43 -11.17 -2.21
CA LEU A 279 -0.11 -12.18 -3.13
C LEU A 279 -0.04 -13.58 -2.53
N ASP A 280 1.05 -13.92 -1.84
CA ASP A 280 1.20 -15.19 -1.14
C ASP A 280 0.15 -15.33 -0.01
N LEU A 281 0.04 -14.32 0.86
CA LEU A 281 -0.94 -14.32 1.95
C LEU A 281 -2.38 -14.48 1.46
N THR A 282 -2.72 -13.87 0.31
CA THR A 282 -4.12 -13.82 -0.17
C THR A 282 -4.48 -14.95 -1.14
N LEU A 283 -3.65 -15.22 -2.13
CA LEU A 283 -3.93 -16.22 -3.17
C LEU A 283 -3.52 -17.62 -2.70
N LYS A 284 -2.24 -17.81 -2.34
CA LYS A 284 -1.70 -19.13 -2.00
C LYS A 284 -2.16 -19.60 -0.61
N GLN A 285 -2.00 -18.76 0.41
CA GLN A 285 -2.40 -19.10 1.78
C GLN A 285 -3.88 -18.84 2.05
N GLY A 286 -4.43 -17.77 1.47
CA GLY A 286 -5.81 -17.33 1.70
C GLY A 286 -6.86 -17.95 0.77
N GLY A 287 -6.46 -18.54 -0.35
CA GLY A 287 -7.36 -19.17 -1.32
C GLY A 287 -8.27 -18.18 -2.07
N LEU A 288 -7.89 -16.90 -2.17
CA LEU A 288 -8.63 -15.94 -2.98
C LEU A 288 -8.58 -16.30 -4.47
N LYS A 289 -9.73 -16.16 -5.14
CA LYS A 289 -9.90 -16.53 -6.55
C LYS A 289 -9.64 -15.39 -7.55
N HIS A 290 -9.44 -14.17 -7.04
CA HIS A 290 -9.30 -12.99 -7.87
C HIS A 290 -8.23 -12.08 -7.29
N ALA A 291 -7.29 -11.64 -8.12
CA ALA A 291 -6.39 -10.53 -7.85
C ALA A 291 -6.68 -9.40 -8.83
N ILE A 292 -6.80 -8.17 -8.32
CA ILE A 292 -7.10 -6.98 -9.11
C ILE A 292 -5.92 -6.02 -8.99
N VAL A 293 -5.30 -5.67 -10.12
CA VAL A 293 -4.36 -4.56 -10.21
C VAL A 293 -5.14 -3.32 -10.62
N CYS A 294 -5.11 -2.27 -9.80
CA CYS A 294 -5.82 -1.02 -10.10
C CYS A 294 -4.83 0.11 -10.36
N GLY A 295 -4.92 0.73 -11.53
CA GLY A 295 -4.30 2.03 -11.80
C GLY A 295 -5.33 3.15 -11.82
N HIS A 296 -4.88 4.37 -12.08
CA HIS A 296 -5.76 5.53 -12.18
C HIS A 296 -5.16 6.64 -13.03
N SER A 297 -6.00 7.54 -13.53
CA SER A 297 -5.56 8.76 -14.21
C SER A 297 -4.83 9.71 -13.24
N ASN A 298 -4.01 10.61 -13.77
CA ASN A 298 -3.18 11.57 -13.04
C ASN A 298 -2.30 10.92 -11.95
N CYS A 299 -1.71 9.76 -12.25
CA CYS A 299 -0.87 9.05 -11.29
C CYS A 299 0.48 9.75 -11.11
N LYS A 300 0.71 10.36 -9.95
CA LYS A 300 1.95 11.07 -9.62
C LYS A 300 3.23 10.27 -9.88
N ALA A 301 3.22 8.98 -9.57
CA ALA A 301 4.36 8.11 -9.84
C ALA A 301 4.61 7.97 -11.36
N MET A 302 3.56 7.81 -12.17
CA MET A 302 3.70 7.74 -13.63
C MET A 302 4.05 9.09 -14.24
N ASN A 303 3.52 10.19 -13.71
CA ASN A 303 3.91 11.53 -14.10
C ASN A 303 5.40 11.76 -13.80
N ALA A 304 5.88 11.40 -12.60
CA ALA A 304 7.29 11.48 -12.25
C ALA A 304 8.16 10.64 -13.18
N LEU A 305 7.74 9.40 -13.50
CA LEU A 305 8.44 8.54 -14.47
C LEU A 305 8.62 9.23 -15.81
N TYR A 306 7.51 9.74 -16.36
CA TYR A 306 7.49 10.36 -17.68
C TYR A 306 8.29 11.66 -17.71
N GLN A 307 8.19 12.48 -16.66
CA GLN A 307 8.96 13.71 -16.53
C GLN A 307 10.47 13.44 -16.41
N MET A 308 10.87 12.37 -15.70
CA MET A 308 12.27 11.92 -15.65
C MET A 308 12.74 11.39 -17.01
N HIS A 309 11.87 10.74 -17.78
CA HIS A 309 12.18 10.30 -19.12
C HIS A 309 12.42 11.47 -20.08
N LEU A 310 11.55 12.49 -20.06
CA LEU A 310 11.71 13.71 -20.87
C LEU A 310 12.92 14.55 -20.44
N HIS A 311 13.24 14.54 -19.15
CA HIS A 311 14.32 15.33 -18.57
C HIS A 311 15.19 14.48 -17.64
N PRO A 312 16.13 13.68 -18.18
CA PRO A 312 16.97 12.79 -17.37
C PRO A 312 17.75 13.49 -16.25
N LYS A 313 18.05 14.79 -16.40
CA LYS A 313 18.69 15.62 -15.38
C LYS A 313 17.83 15.89 -14.13
N LYS A 314 16.52 15.62 -14.18
CA LYS A 314 15.61 15.73 -13.01
C LYS A 314 15.68 14.51 -12.10
N PHE A 315 16.43 13.46 -12.47
CA PHE A 315 16.67 12.32 -11.58
C PHE A 315 17.42 12.78 -10.32
N ASP A 316 16.98 12.28 -9.16
CA ASP A 316 17.55 12.60 -7.85
C ASP A 316 18.04 11.28 -7.27
N GLU A 317 19.36 11.11 -7.21
CA GLU A 317 20.00 9.90 -6.71
C GLU A 317 19.66 9.64 -5.23
N SER A 318 19.26 10.68 -4.49
CA SER A 318 18.83 10.59 -3.09
C SER A 318 17.33 10.32 -2.90
N SER A 319 16.57 10.13 -3.99
CA SER A 319 15.12 9.89 -3.95
C SER A 319 14.80 8.40 -4.13
N PRO A 320 14.40 7.69 -3.06
CA PRO A 320 13.86 6.34 -3.17
C PRO A 320 12.72 6.24 -4.20
N LEU A 321 11.86 7.26 -4.31
CA LEU A 321 10.79 7.28 -5.29
C LEU A 321 11.33 7.27 -6.72
N HIS A 322 12.33 8.10 -7.04
CA HIS A 322 12.91 8.16 -8.39
C HIS A 322 13.52 6.82 -8.79
N HIS A 323 14.29 6.20 -7.89
CA HIS A 323 14.79 4.84 -8.10
C HIS A 323 13.65 3.83 -8.29
N TRP A 324 12.60 3.91 -7.48
CA TRP A 324 11.50 2.93 -7.46
C TRP A 324 10.73 2.96 -8.77
N VAL A 325 10.29 4.17 -9.14
CA VAL A 325 9.51 4.42 -10.33
C VAL A 325 10.31 4.09 -11.59
N ARG A 326 11.59 4.47 -11.65
CA ARG A 326 12.45 4.16 -12.81
C ARG A 326 12.62 2.66 -12.98
N LYS A 327 12.85 1.92 -11.90
CA LYS A 327 13.05 0.46 -11.93
C LYS A 327 11.76 -0.28 -12.29
N HIS A 328 10.66 0.01 -11.61
CA HIS A 328 9.40 -0.73 -11.78
C HIS A 328 8.56 -0.26 -12.98
N GLY A 329 8.81 0.94 -13.49
CA GLY A 329 8.13 1.50 -14.66
C GLY A 329 8.90 1.38 -15.98
N TYR A 330 10.14 0.89 -15.96
CA TYR A 330 11.01 0.81 -17.15
C TYR A 330 10.33 0.15 -18.36
N VAL A 331 9.75 -1.04 -18.15
CA VAL A 331 9.07 -1.79 -19.23
C VAL A 331 7.82 -1.05 -19.71
N SER A 332 7.06 -0.45 -18.79
CA SER A 332 5.89 0.36 -19.11
C SER A 332 6.24 1.55 -20.01
N LEU A 333 7.38 2.19 -19.76
CA LEU A 333 7.88 3.32 -20.55
C LEU A 333 8.28 2.90 -21.98
N HIS A 334 8.96 1.76 -22.15
CA HIS A 334 9.31 1.26 -23.49
C HIS A 334 8.06 0.89 -24.30
N LYS A 335 7.05 0.32 -23.64
CA LYS A 335 5.76 0.03 -24.27
C LYS A 335 4.99 1.31 -24.62
N LEU A 336 5.13 2.38 -23.83
CA LEU A 336 4.60 3.70 -24.18
C LEU A 336 5.28 4.25 -25.43
N GLU A 337 6.62 4.22 -25.50
CA GLU A 337 7.36 4.65 -26.70
C GLU A 337 6.92 3.88 -27.95
N GLN A 338 6.74 2.56 -27.83
CA GLN A 338 6.19 1.73 -28.89
C GLN A 338 4.80 2.22 -29.33
N ARG A 339 3.88 2.42 -28.37
CA ARG A 339 2.51 2.89 -28.63
C ARG A 339 2.48 4.28 -29.26
N LEU A 340 3.39 5.18 -28.88
CA LEU A 340 3.50 6.53 -29.45
C LEU A 340 4.07 6.47 -30.89
N LYS A 341 5.03 5.58 -31.14
CA LYS A 341 5.64 5.40 -32.47
C LYS A 341 4.72 4.71 -33.47
N GLU A 342 4.00 3.66 -33.04
CA GLU A 342 3.16 2.83 -33.91
C GLU A 342 1.69 3.34 -34.01
N GLY A 343 1.28 4.28 -33.17
CA GLY A 343 -0.04 4.92 -33.23
C GLY A 343 -1.16 4.19 -32.49
N ALA A 344 -2.40 4.69 -32.63
CA ALA A 344 -3.54 4.29 -31.81
C ALA A 344 -4.06 2.86 -31.99
N SER A 345 -3.78 2.27 -33.15
CA SER A 345 -4.09 0.88 -33.45
C SER A 345 -3.03 -0.12 -32.97
N CYS A 346 -1.92 0.36 -32.38
CA CYS A 346 -0.84 -0.47 -31.86
C CYS A 346 -1.37 -1.41 -30.77
N ARG A 347 -1.13 -2.71 -30.95
CA ARG A 347 -1.46 -3.75 -29.97
C ARG A 347 -0.19 -4.11 -29.19
N LEU A 348 -0.05 -3.53 -28.00
CA LEU A 348 1.03 -3.87 -27.10
C LEU A 348 0.83 -5.29 -26.56
N VAL A 349 1.91 -6.07 -26.50
CA VAL A 349 1.89 -7.43 -25.96
C VAL A 349 2.32 -7.40 -24.50
N PHE A 350 1.71 -8.22 -23.66
CA PHE A 350 2.03 -8.36 -22.24
C PHE A 350 2.23 -9.84 -21.90
N ALA A 351 2.99 -10.10 -20.83
CA ALA A 351 3.36 -11.45 -20.38
C ALA A 351 3.90 -12.34 -21.53
N GLU A 352 4.75 -11.77 -22.40
CA GLU A 352 5.25 -12.41 -23.63
C GLU A 352 5.92 -13.77 -23.40
N ASN A 353 6.51 -13.97 -22.23
CA ASN A 353 7.22 -15.20 -21.87
C ASN A 353 6.30 -16.31 -21.32
N ASP A 354 5.02 -16.03 -21.09
CA ASP A 354 4.04 -17.00 -20.60
C ASP A 354 2.93 -17.20 -21.64
N ARG A 355 2.96 -18.33 -22.36
CA ARG A 355 1.98 -18.65 -23.41
C ARG A 355 0.54 -18.75 -22.89
N HIS A 356 0.35 -19.06 -21.61
CA HIS A 356 -0.99 -19.18 -21.02
C HIS A 356 -1.55 -17.85 -20.53
N GLN A 357 -0.66 -16.90 -20.20
CA GLN A 357 -1.04 -15.59 -19.65
C GLN A 357 -0.80 -14.43 -20.62
N SER A 358 -0.16 -14.65 -21.78
CA SER A 358 0.11 -13.59 -22.75
C SER A 358 -1.17 -13.01 -23.32
N PHE A 359 -1.24 -11.68 -23.40
CA PHE A 359 -2.37 -10.97 -23.98
C PHE A 359 -1.91 -9.73 -24.75
N LYS A 360 -2.80 -9.24 -25.62
CA LYS A 360 -2.61 -8.00 -26.37
C LYS A 360 -3.57 -6.94 -25.86
N ALA A 361 -3.14 -5.68 -25.83
CA ALA A 361 -3.98 -4.55 -25.46
C ALA A 361 -3.83 -3.37 -26.43
N LEU A 362 -4.96 -2.76 -26.76
CA LEU A 362 -5.06 -1.42 -27.32
C LEU A 362 -5.12 -0.45 -26.15
N ILE A 363 -4.24 0.54 -26.16
CA ILE A 363 -4.17 1.59 -25.14
C ILE A 363 -4.77 2.85 -25.74
N ASP A 364 -5.88 3.31 -25.17
CA ASP A 364 -6.60 4.52 -25.59
C ASP A 364 -6.70 4.64 -27.12
N PRO A 365 -7.46 3.74 -27.80
CA PRO A 365 -7.55 3.73 -29.26
C PRO A 365 -8.24 4.98 -29.82
N GLU A 366 -9.07 5.65 -29.01
CA GLU A 366 -9.69 6.94 -29.32
C GLU A 366 -8.67 8.10 -29.22
N ASN A 367 -7.55 7.88 -28.53
CA ASN A 367 -6.44 8.81 -28.37
C ASN A 367 -6.83 10.12 -27.65
N GLU A 368 -7.70 10.00 -26.64
CA GLU A 368 -8.26 11.13 -25.87
C GLU A 368 -7.49 11.43 -24.58
N LEU A 369 -6.73 10.46 -24.06
CA LEU A 369 -5.96 10.64 -22.83
C LEU A 369 -4.71 11.51 -23.08
N ASP A 370 -4.09 12.03 -22.02
CA ASP A 370 -2.72 12.54 -22.13
C ASP A 370 -1.70 11.38 -22.22
N VAL A 371 -0.41 11.71 -22.29
CA VAL A 371 0.64 10.70 -22.45
C VAL A 371 0.89 9.96 -21.13
N GLU A 372 0.79 10.67 -20.02
CA GLU A 372 0.94 10.14 -18.66
C GLU A 372 -0.18 9.14 -18.29
N ASP A 373 -1.42 9.38 -18.69
CA ASP A 373 -2.54 8.47 -18.46
C ASP A 373 -2.47 7.23 -19.34
N LYS A 374 -1.98 7.36 -20.58
CA LYS A 374 -1.61 6.20 -21.42
C LYS A 374 -0.55 5.36 -20.72
N LEU A 375 0.49 6.00 -20.16
CA LEU A 375 1.52 5.33 -19.37
C LEU A 375 0.94 4.63 -18.14
N SER A 376 -0.03 5.26 -17.46
CA SER A 376 -0.74 4.67 -16.33
C SER A 376 -1.53 3.41 -16.71
N GLN A 377 -2.27 3.43 -17.82
CA GLN A 377 -2.95 2.23 -18.35
C GLN A 377 -1.96 1.11 -18.68
N ILE A 378 -0.86 1.45 -19.38
CA ILE A 378 0.20 0.49 -19.73
C ILE A 378 0.81 -0.10 -18.46
N ASN A 379 1.12 0.73 -17.47
CA ASN A 379 1.70 0.28 -16.22
C ASN A 379 0.76 -0.65 -15.46
N THR A 380 -0.54 -0.36 -15.45
CA THR A 380 -1.56 -1.23 -14.82
C THR A 380 -1.51 -2.65 -15.43
N LEU A 381 -1.50 -2.75 -16.75
CA LEU A 381 -1.42 -4.04 -17.46
C LEU A 381 -0.05 -4.70 -17.29
N GLN A 382 1.02 -3.91 -17.24
CA GLN A 382 2.37 -4.42 -17.01
C GLN A 382 2.53 -5.00 -15.61
N GLN A 383 1.95 -4.37 -14.57
CA GLN A 383 1.98 -4.93 -13.22
C GLN A 383 1.11 -6.19 -13.11
N MET A 384 -0.04 -6.24 -13.81
CA MET A 384 -0.82 -7.49 -13.93
C MET A 384 0.01 -8.61 -14.58
N ALA A 385 0.76 -8.30 -15.64
CA ALA A 385 1.68 -9.25 -16.27
C ALA A 385 2.85 -9.65 -15.36
N ASN A 386 3.38 -8.72 -14.55
CA ASN A 386 4.47 -9.02 -13.62
C ASN A 386 4.05 -10.03 -12.55
N ILE A 387 2.78 -10.04 -12.10
CA ILE A 387 2.26 -11.04 -11.16
C ILE A 387 2.46 -12.47 -11.69
N THR A 388 2.34 -12.69 -13.00
CA THR A 388 2.46 -14.03 -13.60
C THR A 388 3.89 -14.56 -13.57
N THR A 389 4.88 -13.69 -13.36
CA THR A 389 6.29 -14.07 -13.27
C THR A 389 6.66 -14.70 -11.91
N HIS A 390 5.78 -14.59 -10.92
CA HIS A 390 5.99 -15.17 -9.61
C HIS A 390 5.78 -16.69 -9.62
N GLY A 391 6.89 -17.45 -9.53
CA GLY A 391 6.86 -18.91 -9.58
C GLY A 391 5.92 -19.57 -8.55
N PHE A 392 5.74 -18.98 -7.36
CA PHE A 392 4.83 -19.51 -6.33
C PHE A 392 3.34 -19.40 -6.71
N LEU A 393 2.99 -18.60 -7.74
CA LEU A 393 1.64 -18.48 -8.29
C LEU A 393 1.44 -19.29 -9.57
N ALA A 394 2.51 -19.85 -10.15
CA ALA A 394 2.46 -20.46 -11.49
C ALA A 394 1.38 -21.55 -11.59
N GLU A 395 1.30 -22.46 -10.62
CA GLU A 395 0.30 -23.53 -10.63
C GLU A 395 -1.13 -23.00 -10.39
N ILE A 396 -1.29 -22.03 -9.49
CA ILE A 396 -2.59 -21.40 -9.18
C ILE A 396 -3.18 -20.74 -10.43
N LEU A 397 -2.34 -20.02 -11.19
CA LEU A 397 -2.75 -19.35 -12.42
C LEU A 397 -2.96 -20.35 -13.57
N LYS A 398 -2.08 -21.34 -13.72
CA LYS A 398 -2.17 -22.38 -14.76
C LYS A 398 -3.43 -23.23 -14.61
N THR A 399 -3.78 -23.60 -13.38
CA THR A 399 -4.98 -24.39 -13.07
C THR A 399 -6.25 -23.54 -12.91
N LYS A 400 -6.16 -22.22 -13.15
CA LYS A 400 -7.27 -21.26 -12.99
C LYS A 400 -7.92 -21.28 -11.61
N GLN A 401 -7.16 -21.60 -10.55
CA GLN A 401 -7.63 -21.47 -9.17
C GLN A 401 -7.82 -20.01 -8.78
N ALA A 402 -7.04 -19.10 -9.39
CA ALA A 402 -7.25 -17.66 -9.33
C ALA A 402 -7.09 -17.01 -10.71
N ASP A 403 -7.75 -15.87 -10.91
CA ASP A 403 -7.66 -15.06 -12.13
C ASP A 403 -7.20 -13.63 -11.82
N LEU A 404 -6.54 -13.01 -12.79
CA LEU A 404 -5.97 -11.67 -12.70
C LEU A 404 -6.80 -10.69 -13.52
N HIS A 405 -7.06 -9.53 -12.93
CA HIS A 405 -7.90 -8.48 -13.49
C HIS A 405 -7.15 -7.15 -13.41
N ALA A 406 -7.32 -6.30 -14.42
CA ALA A 406 -6.79 -4.94 -14.41
C ALA A 406 -7.96 -3.94 -14.38
N PHE A 407 -7.98 -3.08 -13.37
CA PHE A 407 -8.94 -2.00 -13.22
C PHE A 407 -8.21 -0.67 -13.44
N TRP A 408 -8.90 0.33 -13.98
CA TRP A 408 -8.35 1.65 -14.17
C TRP A 408 -9.39 2.71 -13.84
N PHE A 409 -9.08 3.56 -12.85
CA PHE A 409 -9.98 4.58 -12.35
C PHE A 409 -9.68 5.95 -12.98
N GLN A 410 -10.63 6.49 -13.73
CA GLN A 410 -10.56 7.84 -14.26
C GLN A 410 -11.06 8.82 -13.20
N VAL A 411 -10.11 9.48 -12.53
CA VAL A 411 -10.34 10.38 -11.39
C VAL A 411 -11.25 11.54 -11.77
N GLU A 412 -11.05 12.11 -12.97
CA GLU A 412 -11.75 13.33 -13.40
C GLU A 412 -13.27 13.18 -13.46
N ASN A 413 -13.73 11.99 -13.83
CA ASN A 413 -15.14 11.67 -14.01
C ASN A 413 -15.64 10.66 -12.97
N ALA A 414 -14.78 10.23 -12.05
CA ALA A 414 -15.03 9.15 -11.09
C ALA A 414 -15.57 7.88 -11.77
N GLU A 415 -14.91 7.45 -12.86
CA GLU A 415 -15.31 6.28 -13.64
C GLU A 415 -14.32 5.13 -13.47
N MET A 416 -14.85 3.92 -13.36
CA MET A 416 -14.05 2.72 -13.23
C MET A 416 -14.12 1.91 -14.51
N HIS A 417 -12.96 1.54 -15.02
CA HIS A 417 -12.80 0.68 -16.19
C HIS A 417 -12.18 -0.64 -15.78
N ILE A 418 -12.48 -1.71 -16.53
CA ILE A 418 -11.83 -3.01 -16.43
C ILE A 418 -11.23 -3.36 -17.79
N PHE A 419 -10.06 -3.97 -17.80
CA PHE A 419 -9.48 -4.53 -19.01
C PHE A 419 -10.28 -5.78 -19.44
N SER A 420 -10.96 -5.70 -20.59
CA SER A 420 -11.59 -6.85 -21.21
C SER A 420 -10.58 -7.59 -22.08
N LYS A 421 -10.29 -8.84 -21.74
CA LYS A 421 -9.47 -9.75 -22.55
C LYS A 421 -10.13 -10.02 -23.90
N LYS A 422 -11.47 -10.09 -23.95
CA LYS A 422 -12.25 -10.26 -25.19
C LYS A 422 -12.15 -9.04 -26.13
N GLN A 423 -12.22 -7.82 -25.59
CA GLN A 423 -12.15 -6.59 -26.39
C GLN A 423 -10.72 -6.06 -26.57
N HIS A 424 -9.73 -6.61 -25.86
CA HIS A 424 -8.34 -6.16 -25.84
C HIS A 424 -8.16 -4.69 -25.42
N ARG A 425 -9.02 -4.15 -24.56
CA ARG A 425 -8.95 -2.75 -24.11
C ARG A 425 -9.63 -2.54 -22.76
N PHE A 426 -9.38 -1.39 -22.13
CA PHE A 426 -10.16 -0.94 -20.98
C PHE A 426 -11.58 -0.58 -21.41
N VAL A 427 -12.57 -1.15 -20.72
CA VAL A 427 -14.00 -0.93 -20.94
C VAL A 427 -14.57 -0.38 -19.65
N ILE A 428 -15.36 0.69 -19.76
CA ILE A 428 -16.07 1.28 -18.62
C ILE A 428 -17.01 0.25 -17.99
N ILE A 429 -17.05 0.18 -16.66
CA ILE A 429 -17.99 -0.67 -15.92
C ILE A 429 -19.25 0.16 -15.66
N ASN A 430 -20.33 -0.13 -16.39
CA ASN A 430 -21.61 0.55 -16.25
C ASN A 430 -22.79 -0.41 -16.49
N GLU A 431 -24.00 0.12 -16.52
CA GLU A 431 -25.25 -0.64 -16.65
C GLU A 431 -25.35 -1.39 -17.98
N LYS A 432 -24.68 -0.90 -19.02
CA LYS A 432 -24.69 -1.49 -20.36
C LYS A 432 -23.63 -2.58 -20.53
N THR A 433 -22.53 -2.51 -19.79
CA THR A 433 -21.38 -3.41 -19.96
C THR A 433 -21.24 -4.45 -18.86
N VAL A 434 -21.86 -4.24 -17.70
CA VAL A 434 -21.64 -5.08 -16.50
C VAL A 434 -22.00 -6.55 -16.73
N ASP A 435 -23.09 -6.83 -17.45
CA ASP A 435 -23.52 -8.22 -17.68
C ASP A 435 -22.57 -8.96 -18.62
N GLU A 436 -22.12 -8.32 -19.71
CA GLU A 436 -21.09 -8.90 -20.60
C GLU A 436 -19.76 -9.13 -19.89
N LEU A 437 -19.36 -8.19 -19.01
CA LEU A 437 -18.14 -8.31 -18.21
C LEU A 437 -18.25 -9.41 -17.15
N LEU A 438 -19.44 -9.60 -16.55
CA LEU A 438 -19.69 -10.71 -15.64
C LEU A 438 -19.58 -12.04 -16.36
N ASP A 439 -20.16 -12.15 -17.54
CA ASP A 439 -20.04 -13.35 -18.36
C ASP A 439 -18.57 -13.64 -18.68
N GLU A 440 -17.79 -12.64 -19.12
CA GLU A 440 -16.36 -12.79 -19.39
C GLU A 440 -15.59 -13.34 -18.17
N VAL A 441 -15.83 -12.80 -16.98
CA VAL A 441 -15.11 -13.20 -15.77
C VAL A 441 -15.60 -14.54 -15.21
N GLU A 442 -16.88 -14.88 -15.37
CA GLU A 442 -17.45 -16.13 -14.85
C GLU A 442 -17.24 -17.33 -15.77
N HIS A 443 -17.13 -17.14 -17.10
CA HIS A 443 -16.82 -18.22 -18.05
C HIS A 443 -15.41 -18.80 -17.87
N HIS A 444 -14.50 -18.11 -17.17
CA HIS A 444 -13.20 -18.65 -16.81
C HIS A 444 -13.25 -19.76 -15.73
N LYS A 445 -14.43 -20.10 -15.19
CA LYS A 445 -14.65 -21.18 -14.21
C LYS A 445 -14.94 -22.57 -14.80
N ALA A 446 -15.04 -22.71 -16.12
CA ALA A 446 -15.26 -23.99 -16.80
C ALA A 446 -13.96 -24.64 -17.28
#